data_AF-A0A844XYK9-F1
#
_entry.id   AF-A0A844XYK9-F1
#
_cell.length_a   1.000
_cell.length_b   1.000
_cell.length_c   1.000
_cell.angle_alpha   90.00
_cell.angle_beta   90.00
_cell.angle_gamma   90.00
#
_symmetry.space_group_name_H-M   'P 1'
#
loop_
_entity.id
_entity.type
_entity.pdbx_description
1 polymer ?
#
loop_
_entity_poly.entity_id
_entity_poly.type
_entity_poly.pdbx_seq_one_letter_code
_entity_poly.pdbx_strand_id
1 'polypeptide(L)'
;MGTTIHMILAALLKVSAVAIIFNEIRGFILAAPVLYGLYLSGGTAMAIWIAFCSLAGIALSVIVPMFAVKKLDKFVKSKAAKTREPLTA
;
A
#
# COMPACT_ATOMS: atom_id res chain seq x y z
N MET A 1 27.74 -19.22 -4.32
CA MET A 1 26.57 -18.97 -3.42
C MET A 1 26.02 -17.55 -3.53
N GLY A 2 26.81 -16.52 -3.89
CA GLY A 2 26.27 -15.15 -4.08
C GLY A 2 25.34 -15.00 -5.29
N THR A 3 25.65 -15.64 -6.42
CA THR A 3 24.90 -15.53 -7.69
C THR A 3 23.45 -15.99 -7.58
N THR A 4 23.18 -17.09 -6.86
CA THR A 4 21.83 -17.57 -6.59
C THR A 4 21.03 -16.59 -5.74
N ILE A 5 21.65 -15.96 -4.73
CA ILE A 5 20.99 -14.92 -3.91
C ILE A 5 20.68 -13.68 -4.75
N HIS A 6 21.59 -13.25 -5.63
CA HIS A 6 21.34 -12.13 -6.54
C HIS A 6 20.19 -12.41 -7.51
N MET A 7 20.09 -13.63 -8.05
CA MET A 7 18.98 -14.00 -8.93
C MET A 7 17.63 -14.05 -8.20
N ILE A 8 17.61 -14.61 -6.98
CA ILE A 8 16.40 -14.67 -6.15
C ILE A 8 15.95 -13.25 -5.76
N LEU A 9 16.88 -12.38 -5.37
CA LEU A 9 16.57 -11.00 -4.99
C LEU A 9 16.07 -10.19 -6.19
N ALA A 10 16.66 -10.37 -7.38
CA ALA A 10 16.20 -9.73 -8.60
C ALA A 10 14.79 -10.19 -9.00
N ALA A 11 14.48 -11.48 -8.81
CA ALA A 11 13.13 -12.01 -9.03
C ALA A 11 12.13 -11.43 -8.03
N LEU A 12 12.47 -11.38 -6.74
CA LEU A 12 11.62 -10.79 -5.69
C LEU A 12 11.32 -9.31 -5.92
N LEU A 13 12.32 -8.53 -6.36
CA LEU A 13 12.14 -7.11 -6.72
C LEU A 13 11.20 -6.93 -7.91
N LYS A 14 11.31 -7.76 -8.94
CA LYS A 14 10.38 -7.74 -10.08
C LYS A 14 8.96 -8.13 -9.68
N VAL A 15 8.82 -9.20 -8.90
CA VAL A 15 7.51 -9.68 -8.44
C VAL A 15 6.85 -8.66 -7.51
N SER A 16 7.60 -8.05 -6.59
CA SER A 16 7.07 -6.99 -5.72
C SER A 16 6.66 -5.74 -6.50
N ALA A 17 7.40 -5.35 -7.54
CA ALA A 17 7.00 -4.26 -8.43
C ALA A 17 5.67 -4.57 -9.15
N VAL A 18 5.52 -5.78 -9.70
CA VAL A 18 4.27 -6.22 -10.34
C VAL A 18 3.12 -6.29 -9.32
N ALA A 19 3.38 -6.78 -8.11
CA ALA A 19 2.39 -6.85 -7.05
C ALA A 19 1.87 -5.47 -6.62
N ILE A 20 2.75 -4.45 -6.55
CA ILE A 20 2.35 -3.06 -6.28
C ILE A 20 1.44 -2.54 -7.40
N ILE A 21 1.80 -2.76 -8.66
CA ILE A 21 1.00 -2.32 -9.81
C ILE A 21 -0.39 -2.98 -9.78
N PHE A 22 -0.48 -4.28 -9.54
CA PHE A 22 -1.77 -4.98 -9.41
C PHE A 22 -2.62 -4.44 -8.25
N ASN A 23 -2.00 -4.02 -7.15
CA ASN A 23 -2.70 -3.42 -6.01
C ASN A 23 -3.31 -2.05 -6.37
N GLU A 24 -2.61 -1.23 -7.16
CA GLU A 24 -3.16 0.04 -7.68
C GLU A 24 -4.28 -0.20 -8.72
N ILE A 25 -4.12 -1.18 -9.61
CA ILE A 25 -5.16 -1.57 -10.59
C ILE A 25 -6.45 -1.99 -9.87
N ARG A 26 -6.35 -2.75 -8.78
CA ARG A 26 -7.51 -3.09 -7.94
C ARG A 26 -8.21 -1.83 -7.41
N GLY A 27 -7.45 -0.83 -6.96
CA GLY A 27 -7.98 0.46 -6.52
C GLY A 27 -8.73 1.18 -7.63
N PHE A 28 -8.20 1.15 -8.86
CA PHE A 28 -8.85 1.73 -10.04
C PHE A 28 -10.15 1.00 -10.41
N ILE A 29 -10.17 -0.34 -10.35
CA ILE A 29 -11.38 -1.15 -10.57
C ILE A 29 -12.44 -0.86 -9.50
N LEU A 30 -12.04 -0.66 -8.24
CA LEU A 30 -12.94 -0.27 -7.16
C LEU A 30 -13.52 1.15 -7.34
N ALA A 31 -12.83 2.04 -8.05
CA ALA A 31 -13.33 3.36 -8.38
C ALA A 31 -14.37 3.35 -9.53
N ALA A 32 -14.35 2.34 -10.40
CA ALA A 32 -15.28 2.22 -11.53
C ALA A 32 -16.78 2.25 -11.14
N PRO A 33 -17.27 1.47 -10.15
CA PRO A 33 -18.66 1.54 -9.72
C PRO A 33 -19.03 2.89 -9.08
N VAL A 34 -18.07 3.58 -8.45
CA VAL A 34 -18.28 4.91 -7.88
C VAL A 34 -18.49 5.94 -8.99
N LEU A 35 -17.65 5.92 -10.02
CA LEU A 35 -17.79 6.78 -11.21
C LEU A 35 -19.07 6.47 -12.00
N TYR A 36 -19.43 5.19 -12.10
CA TYR A 36 -20.68 4.78 -12.76
C TYR A 36 -21.92 5.25 -11.99
N GLY A 37 -21.91 5.15 -10.65
CA GLY A 37 -22.96 5.69 -9.80
C GLY A 37 -23.07 7.22 -9.90
N LEU A 38 -21.94 7.92 -10.04
CA LEU A 38 -21.90 9.36 -10.29
C LEU A 38 -22.54 9.72 -11.65
N TYR A 39 -22.24 8.95 -12.69
CA TYR A 39 -22.83 9.14 -14.03
C TYR A 39 -24.35 8.96 -14.00
N LEU A 40 -24.86 7.90 -13.36
CA LEU A 40 -26.30 7.62 -13.26
C LEU A 40 -27.06 8.66 -12.42
N SER A 41 -26.40 9.31 -11.46
CA SER A 41 -27.02 10.30 -10.57
C SER A 41 -27.07 11.72 -11.14
N GLY A 42 -26.69 11.89 -12.42
CA GLY A 42 -26.85 13.15 -13.14
C GLY A 42 -25.92 14.28 -12.68
N GLY A 43 -24.83 13.95 -11.97
CA GLY A 43 -23.81 14.93 -11.60
C GLY A 43 -24.24 15.97 -10.56
N THR A 44 -25.23 15.64 -9.71
CA THR A 44 -25.62 16.54 -8.61
C THR A 44 -24.44 16.82 -7.67
N ALA A 45 -24.40 18.00 -7.05
CA ALA A 45 -23.33 18.39 -6.12
C ALA A 45 -23.15 17.36 -4.98
N MET A 46 -24.25 16.78 -4.50
CA MET A 46 -24.23 15.72 -3.48
C MET A 46 -23.60 14.43 -4.01
N ALA A 47 -23.90 14.03 -5.25
CA ALA A 47 -23.31 12.84 -5.85
C ALA A 47 -21.80 13.00 -6.08
N ILE A 48 -21.35 14.18 -6.52
CA ILE A 48 -19.92 14.51 -6.67
C ILE A 48 -19.22 14.43 -5.31
N TRP A 49 -19.84 14.95 -4.25
CA TRP A 49 -19.30 14.90 -2.89
C TRP A 49 -19.17 13.46 -2.37
N ILE A 50 -20.20 12.64 -2.54
CA ILE A 50 -20.19 11.23 -2.16
C ILE A 50 -19.16 10.44 -2.96
N ALA A 51 -19.06 10.68 -4.26
CA ALA A 51 -18.07 10.05 -5.11
C ALA A 51 -16.64 10.40 -4.68
N PHE A 52 -16.39 11.66 -4.31
CA PHE A 52 -15.11 12.11 -3.78
C PHE A 52 -14.76 11.42 -2.45
N CYS A 53 -15.67 11.42 -1.47
CA CYS A 53 -15.45 10.73 -0.20
C CYS A 53 -15.19 9.23 -0.38
N SER A 54 -15.89 8.58 -1.32
CA SER A 54 -15.69 7.16 -1.63
C SER A 54 -14.33 6.90 -2.30
N LEU A 55 -13.93 7.72 -3.29
CA LEU A 55 -12.60 7.65 -3.90
C LEU A 55 -11.48 7.88 -2.87
N ALA A 56 -11.67 8.85 -1.98
CA ALA A 56 -10.73 9.13 -0.90
C ALA A 56 -10.60 7.95 0.07
N GLY A 57 -11.69 7.24 0.36
CA GLY A 57 -11.67 6.00 1.15
C GLY A 57 -10.87 4.88 0.49
N ILE A 58 -11.00 4.72 -0.83
CA ILE A 58 -10.22 3.74 -1.61
C ILE A 58 -8.74 4.13 -1.62
N ALA A 59 -8.42 5.41 -1.80
CA ALA A 59 -7.04 5.90 -1.74
C ALA A 59 -6.42 5.70 -0.34
N LEU A 60 -7.18 5.97 0.73
CA LEU A 60 -6.76 5.71 2.11
C LEU A 60 -6.51 4.23 2.38
N SER A 61 -7.29 3.33 1.78
CA SER A 61 -7.07 1.88 1.88
C SER A 61 -5.69 1.44 1.40
N VAL A 62 -5.03 2.20 0.52
CA VAL A 62 -3.69 1.89 0.01
C VAL A 62 -2.60 2.67 0.77
N ILE A 63 -2.87 3.93 1.12
CA ILE A 63 -1.94 4.78 1.89
C ILE A 63 -1.73 4.27 3.33
N VAL A 64 -2.81 3.86 4.01
CA VAL A 64 -2.75 3.47 5.43
C VAL A 64 -1.81 2.28 5.67
N PRO A 65 -1.89 1.17 4.89
CA PRO A 65 -0.93 0.07 5.00
C PRO A 65 0.52 0.51 4.82
N MET A 66 0.83 1.36 3.83
CA MET A 66 2.20 1.86 3.63
C MET A 66 2.73 2.62 4.85
N PHE A 67 1.87 3.41 5.49
CA PHE A 67 2.24 4.15 6.70
C PHE A 67 2.39 3.22 7.92
N ALA A 68 1.53 2.20 8.04
CA ALA A 68 1.59 1.21 9.10
C ALA A 68 2.89 0.39 9.03
N VAL A 69 3.29 -0.06 7.83
CA VAL A 69 4.53 -0.81 7.62
C VAL A 69 5.76 0.05 8.00
N LYS A 70 5.78 1.33 7.63
CA LYS A 70 6.84 2.28 8.03
C LYS A 70 6.96 2.45 9.54
N LYS A 71 5.83 2.55 10.25
CA LYS A 71 5.85 2.60 11.72
C LYS A 71 6.36 1.29 12.31
N LEU A 72 5.88 0.15 11.81
CA LEU A 72 6.27 -1.17 12.31
C LEU A 72 7.78 -1.43 12.14
N ASP A 73 8.35 -1.08 10.98
CA ASP A 73 9.79 -1.22 10.73
C ASP A 73 10.64 -0.37 11.70
N LYS A 74 10.17 0.85 12.02
CA LYS A 74 10.81 1.72 13.03
C LYS A 74 10.76 1.10 14.44
N PHE A 75 9.63 0.48 14.81
CA PHE A 75 9.48 -0.23 16.08
C PHE A 75 10.38 -1.48 16.16
N VAL A 76 10.44 -2.28 15.09
CA VAL A 76 11.28 -3.48 15.02
C VAL A 76 12.76 -3.11 15.09
N LYS A 77 13.22 -2.10 14.35
CA LYS A 77 14.62 -1.60 14.45
C LYS A 77 14.97 -1.11 15.85
N SER A 78 14.06 -0.40 16.52
CA SER A 78 14.28 0.09 17.89
C SER A 78 14.44 -1.07 18.89
N LYS A 79 13.62 -2.13 18.78
CA LYS A 79 13.78 -3.34 19.63
C LYS A 79 15.03 -4.15 19.28
N ALA A 80 15.35 -4.31 18.00
CA ALA A 80 16.55 -5.03 17.56
C ALA A 80 17.85 -4.32 17.99
N ALA A 81 17.85 -2.98 18.04
CA ALA A 81 18.96 -2.21 18.60
C ALA A 81 19.09 -2.41 20.11
N LYS A 82 17.96 -2.50 20.83
CA LYS A 82 17.95 -2.71 22.29
C LYS A 82 18.38 -4.11 22.72
N THR A 83 18.16 -5.14 21.90
CA THR A 83 18.64 -6.52 22.17
C THR A 83 20.15 -6.68 21.92
N ARG A 84 20.82 -5.72 21.28
CA ARG A 84 22.28 -5.70 21.07
C ARG A 84 23.06 -4.91 22.12
N GLU A 85 22.45 -4.61 23.27
CA GLU A 85 23.22 -4.19 24.43
C GLU A 85 24.05 -5.39 24.91
N PRO A 86 25.39 -5.30 24.89
CA PRO A 86 26.25 -6.46 24.97
C PRO A 86 26.26 -7.05 26.39
N LEU A 87 26.28 -8.38 26.44
CA LEU A 87 26.81 -9.20 27.55
C LEU A 87 28.31 -8.90 27.75
N THR A 88 28.64 -7.67 28.14
CA THR A 88 29.92 -7.31 28.75
C THR A 88 29.63 -6.97 30.21
N ALA A 89 29.53 -8.01 31.02
CA ALA A 89 29.71 -7.95 32.47
C ALA A 89 30.69 -9.07 32.84
#